data_AF-A0A975DTN8-F1
#
_entry.id   AF-A0A975DTN8-F1
#
_cell.length_a   1.000
_cell.length_b   1.000
_cell.length_c   1.000
_cell.angle_alpha   90.00
_cell.angle_beta   90.00
_cell.angle_gamma   90.00
#
_symmetry.space_group_name_H-M   'P 1'
#
loop_
_entity.id
_entity.type
_entity.pdbx_description
1 polymer ?
#
loop_
_entity_poly.entity_id
_entity_poly.type
_entity_poly.pdbx_seq_one_letter_code
_entity_poly.pdbx_strand_id
1 'polypeptide(L)'
;MTRATDFLAALAGRAQEADAAEGRFRAEMEARAAALAHARAEAHRRANFLRLVATSAASAESPEAAEIAALSLIRNRFGWDQETPARAEVLTQFAPLARALHAAAQAEAGGENEDLNDPAKALADFENWYAETRESSFWDLFEHYMPETPRVDF
;
A
#
# COMPACT_ATOMS: atom_id res chain seq x y z
N MET A 1 -59.61 11.64 15.36
CA MET A 1 -58.36 12.34 15.75
C MET A 1 -58.55 13.83 15.54
N THR A 2 -57.81 14.67 16.27
CA THR A 2 -57.92 16.14 16.17
C THR A 2 -56.79 16.71 15.32
N ARG A 3 -57.02 17.87 14.69
CA ARG A 3 -56.01 18.59 13.89
C ARG A 3 -54.71 18.87 14.65
N ALA A 4 -54.79 19.05 15.97
CA ALA A 4 -53.62 19.24 16.82
C ALA A 4 -52.80 17.95 16.97
N THR A 5 -53.47 16.79 17.10
CA THR A 5 -52.82 15.48 17.15
C THR A 5 -52.08 15.17 15.86
N ASP A 6 -52.71 15.46 14.71
CA ASP A 6 -52.10 15.22 13.39
C ASP A 6 -50.88 16.12 13.16
N PHE A 7 -50.96 17.38 13.59
CA PHE A 7 -49.83 18.31 13.52
C PHE A 7 -48.63 17.86 14.35
N LEU A 8 -48.86 17.43 15.60
CA LEU A 8 -47.78 16.93 16.47
C LEU A 8 -47.15 15.64 15.94
N ALA A 9 -47.95 14.72 15.38
CA ALA A 9 -47.43 13.52 14.73
C ALA A 9 -46.53 13.86 13.54
N ALA A 10 -46.91 14.85 12.72
CA ALA A 10 -46.08 15.32 11.62
C ALA A 10 -44.75 15.94 12.10
N LEU A 11 -44.77 16.71 13.19
CA LEU A 11 -43.54 17.24 13.79
C LEU A 11 -42.63 16.13 14.33
N ALA A 12 -43.20 15.12 14.98
CA ALA A 12 -42.44 13.96 15.46
C ALA A 12 -41.81 13.17 14.30
N GLY A 13 -42.55 12.97 13.20
CA GLY A 13 -42.00 12.36 11.99
C GLY A 13 -40.82 13.14 11.41
N ARG A 14 -40.93 14.48 11.33
CA ARG A 14 -39.82 15.33 10.87
C ARG A 14 -38.60 15.29 11.79
N ALA A 15 -38.82 15.20 13.11
CA ALA A 15 -37.73 15.05 14.07
C ALA A 15 -36.99 13.73 13.86
N GLN A 16 -37.73 12.62 13.69
CA GLN A 16 -37.15 11.31 13.39
C GLN A 16 -36.39 11.29 12.05
N GLU A 17 -36.94 11.95 11.02
CA GLU A 17 -36.26 12.09 9.73
C GLU A 17 -34.96 12.89 9.85
N ALA A 18 -34.95 13.96 10.66
CA ALA A 18 -33.76 14.76 10.92
C ALA A 18 -32.68 13.94 11.66
N ASP A 19 -33.05 13.20 12.71
CA ASP A 19 -32.14 12.31 13.44
C ASP A 19 -31.54 11.25 12.51
N ALA A 20 -32.37 10.63 11.66
CA ALA A 20 -31.91 9.64 10.69
C ALA A 20 -30.99 10.25 9.62
N ALA A 21 -31.26 11.48 9.17
CA ALA A 21 -30.42 12.19 8.21
C ALA A 21 -29.06 12.53 8.81
N GLU A 22 -29.01 13.02 10.05
CA GLU A 22 -27.76 13.26 10.76
C GLU A 22 -26.98 11.95 10.97
N GLY A 23 -27.65 10.88 11.39
CA GLY A 23 -27.02 9.56 11.56
C GLY A 23 -26.36 9.04 10.29
N ARG A 24 -27.06 9.13 9.14
CA ARG A 24 -26.48 8.77 7.84
C ARG A 24 -25.27 9.63 7.48
N PHE A 25 -25.38 10.94 7.67
CA PHE A 25 -24.28 11.86 7.38
C PHE A 25 -23.04 11.56 8.24
N ARG A 26 -23.22 11.29 9.54
CA ARG A 26 -22.11 10.91 10.42
C ARG A 26 -21.45 9.61 9.98
N ALA A 27 -22.24 8.59 9.63
CA ALA A 27 -21.71 7.32 9.12
C ALA A 27 -20.92 7.49 7.81
N GLU A 28 -21.42 8.32 6.88
CA GLU A 28 -20.69 8.66 5.64
C GLU A 28 -19.36 9.37 5.92
N MET A 29 -19.37 10.34 6.85
CA MET A 29 -18.18 11.07 7.26
C MET A 29 -17.15 10.16 7.92
N GLU A 30 -17.58 9.26 8.80
CA GLU A 30 -16.71 8.26 9.45
C GLU A 30 -16.09 7.31 8.42
N ALA A 31 -16.89 6.77 7.49
CA ALA A 31 -16.40 5.90 6.43
C ALA A 31 -15.39 6.64 5.53
N ARG A 32 -15.67 7.89 5.15
CA ARG A 32 -14.77 8.69 4.33
C ARG A 32 -13.47 9.04 5.07
N ALA A 33 -13.56 9.38 6.36
CA ALA A 33 -12.40 9.66 7.19
C ALA A 33 -11.50 8.41 7.33
N ALA A 34 -12.09 7.24 7.55
CA ALA A 34 -11.36 5.98 7.62
C ALA A 34 -10.64 5.66 6.30
N ALA A 35 -11.33 5.80 5.16
CA ALA A 35 -10.72 5.58 3.84
C ALA A 35 -9.54 6.53 3.57
N LEU A 36 -9.69 7.82 3.91
CA LEU A 36 -8.60 8.80 3.78
C LEU A 36 -7.43 8.50 4.73
N ALA A 37 -7.71 8.06 5.96
CA ALA A 37 -6.68 7.67 6.91
C ALA A 37 -5.88 6.46 6.43
N HIS A 38 -6.55 5.45 5.88
CA HIS A 38 -5.90 4.28 5.28
C HIS A 38 -5.03 4.66 4.08
N ALA A 39 -5.56 5.41 3.11
CA ALA A 39 -4.80 5.86 1.94
C ALA A 39 -3.57 6.70 2.32
N ARG A 40 -3.71 7.60 3.32
CA ARG A 40 -2.60 8.38 3.85
C ARG A 40 -1.54 7.49 4.50
N ALA A 41 -1.96 6.52 5.30
CA ALA A 41 -1.03 5.61 5.98
C ALA A 41 -0.23 4.77 4.97
N GLU A 42 -0.91 4.21 3.95
CA GLU A 42 -0.26 3.50 2.85
C GLU A 42 0.75 4.38 2.11
N ALA A 43 0.34 5.58 1.68
CA ALA A 43 1.23 6.50 0.96
C ALA A 43 2.50 6.84 1.75
N HIS A 44 2.38 7.08 3.06
CA HIS A 44 3.55 7.33 3.90
C HIS A 44 4.44 6.10 4.09
N ARG A 45 3.87 4.89 4.20
CA ARG A 45 4.67 3.65 4.27
C ARG A 45 5.48 3.44 3.01
N ARG A 46 4.80 3.53 1.86
CA ARG A 46 5.41 3.46 0.53
C ARG A 46 6.58 4.43 0.40
N ALA A 47 6.32 5.72 0.66
CA ALA A 47 7.36 6.75 0.55
C ALA A 47 8.51 6.54 1.54
N ASN A 48 8.22 6.23 2.80
CA ASN A 48 9.24 6.06 3.83
C ASN A 48 10.14 4.86 3.55
N PHE A 49 9.55 3.72 3.15
CA PHE A 49 10.31 2.51 2.85
C PHE A 49 11.14 2.69 1.57
N LEU A 50 10.54 3.19 0.50
CA LEU A 50 11.25 3.38 -0.77
C LEU A 50 12.36 4.42 -0.67
N ARG A 51 12.25 5.42 0.20
CA ARG A 51 13.37 6.33 0.48
C ARG A 51 14.59 5.60 1.06
N LEU A 52 14.37 4.63 1.95
CA LEU A 52 15.45 3.81 2.52
C LEU A 52 16.08 2.93 1.43
N VAL A 53 15.24 2.26 0.62
CA VAL A 53 15.70 1.42 -0.49
C VAL A 53 16.49 2.25 -1.50
N ALA A 54 15.97 3.41 -1.92
CA ALA A 54 16.63 4.30 -2.88
C ALA A 54 17.97 4.82 -2.36
N THR A 55 18.04 5.21 -1.08
CA THR A 55 19.29 5.65 -0.45
C THR A 55 20.34 4.52 -0.46
N SER A 56 19.91 3.30 -0.14
CA SER A 56 20.77 2.12 -0.17
C SER A 56 21.22 1.77 -1.58
N ALA A 57 20.31 1.84 -2.56
CA ALA A 57 20.59 1.54 -3.97
C ALA A 57 21.55 2.55 -4.59
N ALA A 58 21.39 3.85 -4.27
CA ALA A 58 22.29 4.91 -4.74
C ALA A 58 23.72 4.76 -4.21
N SER A 59 23.89 4.18 -3.02
CA SER A 59 25.20 3.99 -2.39
C SER A 59 25.88 2.67 -2.79
N ALA A 60 25.18 1.81 -3.51
CA ALA A 60 25.71 0.51 -3.93
C ALA A 60 26.69 0.66 -5.10
N GLU A 61 27.70 -0.20 -5.15
CA GLU A 61 28.75 -0.16 -6.17
C GLU A 61 28.32 -0.77 -7.51
N SER A 62 27.27 -1.60 -7.50
CA SER A 62 26.72 -2.25 -8.69
C SER A 62 25.22 -2.49 -8.56
N PRO A 63 24.52 -2.79 -9.69
CA PRO A 63 23.11 -3.18 -9.66
C PRO A 63 22.84 -4.41 -8.77
N GLU A 64 23.73 -5.40 -8.77
CA GLU A 64 23.62 -6.60 -7.94
C GLU A 64 23.79 -6.27 -6.46
N ALA A 65 24.73 -5.38 -6.11
CA ALA A 65 24.90 -4.91 -4.75
C ALA A 65 23.68 -4.12 -4.26
N ALA A 66 23.06 -3.32 -5.14
CA ALA A 66 21.83 -2.60 -4.84
C ALA A 66 20.65 -3.56 -4.56
N GLU A 67 20.51 -4.59 -5.38
CA GLU A 67 19.52 -5.65 -5.17
C GLU A 67 19.74 -6.35 -3.83
N ILE A 68 20.95 -6.85 -3.55
CA ILE A 68 21.26 -7.53 -2.28
C ILE A 68 20.92 -6.64 -1.08
N ALA A 69 21.27 -5.36 -1.15
CA ALA A 69 20.99 -4.41 -0.07
C ALA A 69 19.47 -4.18 0.10
N ALA A 70 18.73 -3.98 -0.98
CA ALA A 70 17.27 -3.82 -0.95
C ALA A 70 16.55 -5.06 -0.40
N LEU A 71 16.94 -6.26 -0.85
CA LEU A 71 16.35 -7.51 -0.38
C LEU A 71 16.68 -7.77 1.09
N SER A 72 17.88 -7.37 1.54
CA SER A 72 18.24 -7.43 2.95
C SER A 72 17.41 -6.48 3.81
N LEU A 73 17.09 -5.27 3.31
CA LEU A 73 16.16 -4.35 3.97
C LEU A 73 14.77 -4.96 4.14
N ILE A 74 14.24 -5.63 3.10
CA ILE A 74 12.94 -6.34 3.18
C ILE A 74 12.98 -7.43 4.24
N ARG A 75 13.99 -8.31 4.19
CA ARG A 75 14.13 -9.41 5.15
C ARG A 75 14.18 -8.91 6.58
N ASN A 76 15.03 -7.91 6.85
CA ASN A 76 15.17 -7.30 8.16
C ASN A 76 13.89 -6.59 8.60
N ARG A 77 13.21 -5.89 7.68
CA ARG A 77 11.98 -5.15 7.99
C ARG A 77 10.85 -6.06 8.45
N PHE A 78 10.75 -7.25 7.89
CA PHE A 78 9.67 -8.19 8.19
C PHE A 78 10.08 -9.38 9.07
N GLY A 79 11.34 -9.41 9.55
CA GLY A 79 11.85 -10.52 10.36
C GLY A 79 11.83 -11.86 9.60
N TRP A 80 12.13 -11.83 8.30
CA TRP A 80 12.16 -13.04 7.48
C TRP A 80 13.48 -13.79 7.66
N ASP A 81 13.63 -14.43 8.82
CA ASP A 81 14.82 -15.20 9.18
C ASP A 81 14.91 -16.54 8.45
N GLN A 82 13.75 -17.05 8.00
CA GLN A 82 13.65 -18.28 7.20
C GLN A 82 13.21 -17.95 5.78
N GLU A 83 13.85 -18.60 4.82
CA GLU A 83 13.48 -18.51 3.42
C GLU A 83 12.37 -19.51 3.11
N THR A 84 11.19 -18.99 2.75
CA THR A 84 10.06 -19.77 2.25
C THR A 84 9.89 -19.47 0.76
N PRO A 85 9.28 -20.38 -0.04
CA PRO A 85 9.03 -20.11 -1.46
C PRO A 85 8.27 -18.80 -1.68
N ALA A 86 7.27 -18.52 -0.85
CA ALA A 86 6.46 -17.30 -0.93
C ALA A 86 7.26 -16.01 -0.66
N ARG A 87 8.25 -16.06 0.26
CA ARG A 87 9.15 -14.93 0.54
C ARG A 87 10.17 -14.75 -0.57
N ALA A 88 10.76 -15.84 -1.06
CA ALA A 88 11.71 -15.81 -2.17
C ALA A 88 11.08 -15.20 -3.43
N GLU A 89 9.81 -15.50 -3.68
CA GLU A 89 9.03 -14.92 -4.77
C GLU A 89 8.87 -13.40 -4.63
N VAL A 90 8.47 -12.92 -3.45
CA VAL A 90 8.37 -11.46 -3.18
C VAL A 90 9.70 -10.76 -3.42
N LEU A 91 10.80 -11.36 -2.95
CA LEU A 91 12.13 -10.79 -3.14
C LEU A 91 12.54 -10.77 -4.62
N THR A 92 12.23 -11.84 -5.36
CA THR A 92 12.48 -11.92 -6.81
C THR A 92 11.73 -10.84 -7.56
N GLN A 93 10.46 -10.60 -7.22
CA GLN A 93 9.63 -9.60 -7.89
C GLN A 93 9.96 -8.17 -7.46
N PHE A 94 10.56 -7.98 -6.29
CA PHE A 94 11.04 -6.68 -5.84
C PHE A 94 12.40 -6.28 -6.45
N ALA A 95 13.23 -7.25 -6.81
CA ALA A 95 14.59 -7.01 -7.34
C ALA A 95 14.66 -6.01 -8.52
N PRO A 96 13.75 -6.03 -9.53
CA PRO A 96 13.75 -5.05 -10.62
C PRO A 96 13.66 -3.60 -10.14
N LEU A 97 12.86 -3.32 -9.10
CA LEU A 97 12.75 -1.98 -8.53
C LEU A 97 14.07 -1.52 -7.91
N ALA A 98 14.79 -2.40 -7.22
CA ALA A 98 16.09 -2.08 -6.64
C ALA A 98 17.11 -1.70 -7.73
N ARG A 99 17.12 -2.45 -8.85
CA ARG A 99 17.98 -2.16 -10.00
C ARG A 99 17.60 -0.85 -10.69
N ALA A 100 16.30 -0.60 -10.89
CA ALA A 100 15.79 0.64 -11.46
C ALA A 100 16.18 1.86 -10.61
N LEU A 101 16.02 1.76 -9.27
CA LEU A 101 16.43 2.84 -8.35
C LEU A 101 17.94 3.09 -8.38
N HIS A 102 18.75 2.04 -8.47
CA HIS A 102 20.20 2.18 -8.62
C HIS A 102 20.55 2.86 -9.95
N ALA A 103 20.00 2.38 -11.06
CA ALA A 103 20.23 2.96 -12.39
C ALA A 103 19.80 4.44 -12.45
N ALA A 104 18.65 4.78 -11.89
CA ALA A 104 18.17 6.16 -11.80
C ALA A 104 19.08 7.06 -10.95
N ALA A 105 19.77 6.51 -9.94
CA ALA A 105 20.73 7.25 -9.14
C ALA A 105 22.10 7.44 -9.82
N GLN A 106 22.50 6.50 -10.70
CA GLN A 106 23.76 6.58 -11.46
C GLN A 106 23.62 7.33 -12.79
N ALA A 107 22.39 7.50 -13.29
CA ALA A 107 22.15 8.20 -14.54
C ALA A 107 22.55 9.68 -14.42
N GLU A 108 23.43 10.13 -15.32
CA GLU A 108 23.58 11.56 -15.58
C GLU A 108 22.29 12.07 -16.25
N ALA A 109 21.87 13.29 -15.92
CA ALA A 109 20.65 13.87 -16.46
C ALA A 109 20.68 13.88 -18.01
N GLY A 110 19.78 13.11 -18.65
CA GLY A 110 19.60 13.06 -20.10
C GLY A 110 20.20 11.85 -20.85
N GLY A 111 20.47 10.73 -20.18
CA GLY A 111 21.00 9.50 -20.80
C GLY A 111 19.99 8.63 -21.56
N GLU A 112 20.45 8.00 -22.66
CA GLU A 112 19.67 7.09 -23.52
C GLU A 112 19.43 5.72 -22.85
N ASN A 113 18.41 5.61 -21.97
CA ASN A 113 17.67 4.37 -21.60
C ASN A 113 16.69 4.61 -20.43
N GLU A 114 15.84 5.64 -20.52
CA GLU A 114 14.87 5.97 -19.44
C GLU A 114 13.82 4.86 -19.21
N ASP A 115 13.35 4.16 -20.26
CA ASP A 115 12.21 3.24 -20.15
C ASP A 115 12.53 1.89 -19.47
N LEU A 116 13.75 1.34 -19.65
CA LEU A 116 14.11 0.02 -19.09
C LEU A 116 14.46 0.08 -17.59
N ASN A 117 14.68 1.28 -17.06
CA ASN A 117 15.12 1.51 -15.68
C ASN A 117 14.20 2.47 -14.93
N ASP A 118 12.97 2.71 -15.41
CA ASP A 118 12.01 3.59 -14.73
C ASP A 118 11.57 2.99 -13.37
N PRO A 119 11.95 3.62 -12.23
CA PRO A 119 11.54 3.14 -10.92
C PRO A 119 10.02 3.20 -10.72
N ALA A 120 9.31 4.13 -11.37
CA ALA A 120 7.86 4.27 -11.23
C ALA A 120 7.15 3.07 -11.85
N LYS A 121 7.54 2.68 -13.06
CA LYS A 121 7.04 1.47 -13.71
C LYS A 121 7.39 0.20 -12.92
N ALA A 122 8.65 0.02 -12.51
CA ALA A 122 9.06 -1.17 -11.77
C ALA A 122 8.30 -1.33 -10.44
N LEU A 123 8.02 -0.22 -9.76
CA LEU A 123 7.21 -0.21 -8.55
C LEU A 123 5.75 -0.58 -8.82
N ALA A 124 5.15 0.00 -9.85
CA ALA A 124 3.77 -0.33 -10.24
C ALA A 124 3.62 -1.80 -10.64
N ASP A 125 4.58 -2.34 -11.40
CA ASP A 125 4.60 -3.75 -11.80
C ASP A 125 4.68 -4.67 -10.56
N PHE A 126 5.54 -4.35 -9.58
CA PHE A 126 5.62 -5.08 -8.32
C PHE A 126 4.33 -4.99 -7.49
N GLU A 127 3.76 -3.79 -7.34
CA GLU A 127 2.54 -3.56 -6.55
C GLU A 127 1.34 -4.30 -7.14
N ASN A 128 1.20 -4.29 -8.47
CA ASN A 128 0.15 -5.02 -9.17
C ASN A 128 0.32 -6.53 -9.01
N TRP A 129 1.53 -7.05 -9.23
CA TRP A 129 1.81 -8.47 -9.06
C TRP A 129 1.48 -8.95 -7.64
N TYR A 130 1.88 -8.18 -6.61
CA TYR A 130 1.62 -8.55 -5.22
C TYR A 130 0.12 -8.57 -4.92
N ALA A 131 -0.62 -7.55 -5.38
CA ALA A 131 -2.07 -7.45 -5.18
C ALA A 131 -2.84 -8.58 -5.88
N GLU A 132 -2.45 -8.93 -7.11
CA GLU A 132 -3.08 -10.04 -7.85
C GLU A 132 -2.79 -11.40 -7.20
N THR A 133 -1.58 -11.60 -6.69
CA THR A 133 -1.15 -12.90 -6.13
C THR A 133 -1.61 -13.10 -4.69
N ARG A 134 -1.72 -12.02 -3.90
CA ARG A 134 -1.97 -12.07 -2.44
C ARG A 134 -3.30 -11.46 -2.02
N GLU A 135 -4.07 -10.88 -2.93
CA GLU A 135 -5.37 -10.21 -2.68
C GLU A 135 -5.28 -9.12 -1.60
N SER A 136 -4.09 -8.53 -1.41
CA SER A 136 -3.84 -7.46 -0.44
C SER A 136 -2.74 -6.53 -0.93
N SER A 137 -2.63 -5.34 -0.33
CA SER A 137 -1.50 -4.44 -0.59
C SER A 137 -0.23 -5.00 0.05
N PHE A 138 0.93 -4.85 -0.60
CA PHE A 138 2.22 -5.13 0.03
C PHE A 138 2.43 -4.25 1.27
N TRP A 139 1.90 -3.03 1.24
CA TRP A 139 2.06 -2.05 2.30
C TRP A 139 1.28 -2.41 3.57
N ASP A 140 0.32 -3.32 3.50
CA ASP A 140 -0.40 -3.84 4.67
C ASP A 140 0.51 -4.69 5.57
N LEU A 141 1.56 -5.30 5.01
CA LEU A 141 2.58 -6.05 5.80
C LEU A 141 3.28 -5.17 6.84
N PHE A 142 3.25 -3.84 6.67
CA PHE A 142 3.84 -2.91 7.62
C PHE A 142 2.93 -2.62 8.82
N GLU A 143 1.65 -3.00 8.80
CA GLU A 143 0.73 -2.86 9.95
C GLU A 143 0.75 -4.08 10.86
N HIS A 144 0.61 -5.28 10.28
CA HIS A 144 0.47 -6.54 11.00
C HIS A 144 1.11 -7.67 10.18
N TYR A 145 1.89 -8.55 10.82
CA TYR A 145 2.44 -9.75 10.17
C TYR A 145 1.28 -10.66 9.71
N MET A 146 1.10 -10.80 8.39
CA MET A 146 0.18 -11.77 7.79
C MET A 146 0.76 -13.19 7.93
N PRO A 147 0.04 -14.16 8.54
CA PRO A 147 0.47 -15.56 8.53
C PRO A 147 0.51 -16.09 7.09
N GLU A 148 1.57 -16.84 6.76
CA GLU A 148 1.67 -17.48 5.45
C GLU A 148 0.52 -18.48 5.26
N THR A 149 -0.38 -18.19 4.34
CA THR A 149 -1.29 -19.20 3.80
C THR A 149 -0.95 -19.40 2.33
N PRO A 150 -0.17 -20.44 1.99
CA PRO A 150 -0.08 -20.91 0.62
C PRO A 150 -1.49 -21.30 0.16
N ARG A 151 -1.94 -20.78 -0.99
CA ARG A 151 -3.09 -21.37 -1.68
C ARG A 151 -2.65 -22.72 -2.21
N VAL A 152 -3.04 -23.79 -1.49
CA VAL A 152 -2.99 -25.15 -2.01
C VAL A 152 -4.28 -25.34 -2.80
N ASP A 153 -4.16 -25.44 -4.12
CA ASP A 153 -5.23 -26.03 -4.94
C ASP A 153 -5.26 -27.54 -4.60
N PHE A 154 -6.34 -27.98 -3.96
CA PHE A 154 -6.66 -29.41 -3.78
C PHE A 154 -7.61 -29.88 -4.88
#